data_AF-K2F1E3-F1
#
_entry.id   AF-K2F1E3-F1
#
_cell.length_a   1.000
_cell.length_b   1.000
_cell.length_c   1.000
_cell.angle_alpha   90.00
_cell.angle_beta   90.00
_cell.angle_gamma   90.00
#
_symmetry.space_group_name_H-M   'P 1'
#
loop_
_entity.id
_entity.type
_entity.pdbx_description
1 polymer ?
#
loop_
_entity_poly.entity_id
_entity_poly.type
_entity_poly.pdbx_seq_one_letter_code
_entity_poly.pdbx_strand_id
1 'polypeptide(L)'
;MSAKNIILITILCFLFIGGAYFLVAGENKPEVKIIAYSASDKEKPVLEVKETLIDIGKMKVSDEKEAIFTIKNIGTKPLQLYNMTSSCNCTFGQLIYNKKTSKEFGMHLASDYLDDIAPNTEAKVKVIYRPSIMPVYGPVERELYISTNDPNKTKLVLQIKTVVQ
;
A
#
# COMPACT_ATOMS: atom_id res chain seq x y z
N MET A 1 -30.68 40.87 24.48
CA MET A 1 -31.14 39.54 24.04
C MET A 1 -31.50 38.75 25.29
N SER A 2 -32.72 38.20 25.41
CA SER A 2 -33.15 37.47 26.63
C SER A 2 -32.36 36.16 26.78
N ALA A 3 -32.05 35.74 28.01
CA ALA A 3 -31.29 34.52 28.30
C ALA A 3 -31.86 33.27 27.60
N LYS A 4 -33.19 33.23 27.41
CA LYS A 4 -33.87 32.16 26.66
C LYS A 4 -33.45 32.11 25.18
N ASN A 5 -33.19 33.25 24.54
CA ASN A 5 -32.79 33.32 23.14
C ASN A 5 -31.33 32.89 22.98
N ILE A 6 -30.47 33.16 23.97
CA ILE A 6 -29.06 32.73 23.95
C ILE A 6 -28.97 31.20 24.09
N ILE A 7 -29.74 30.61 25.03
CA ILE A 7 -29.78 29.16 25.25
C ILE A 7 -30.28 28.42 23.99
N LEU A 8 -31.32 28.95 23.35
CA LEU A 8 -31.88 28.37 22.13
C LEU A 8 -30.86 28.38 20.97
N ILE A 9 -30.11 29.47 20.82
CA ILE A 9 -29.08 29.60 19.77
C ILE A 9 -27.92 28.63 20.03
N THR A 10 -27.46 28.48 21.28
CA THR A 10 -26.38 27.52 21.58
C THR A 10 -26.79 26.08 21.31
N ILE A 11 -28.02 25.68 21.65
CA ILE A 11 -28.51 24.32 21.37
C ILE A 11 -28.59 24.08 19.86
N LEU A 12 -29.08 25.07 19.09
CA LEU A 12 -29.18 24.96 17.64
C LEU A 12 -27.79 24.83 16.97
N CYS A 13 -26.79 25.57 17.46
CA CYS A 13 -25.41 25.47 16.97
C CYS A 13 -24.79 24.10 17.27
N PHE A 14 -24.98 23.56 18.48
CA PHE A 14 -24.46 22.23 18.83
C PHE A 14 -25.10 21.10 18.00
N LEU A 15 -26.40 21.20 17.70
CA LEU A 15 -27.09 20.27 16.80
C LEU A 15 -26.59 20.36 15.36
N PHE A 16 -26.33 21.57 14.86
CA PHE A 16 -25.75 21.76 13.52
C PHE A 16 -24.32 21.20 13.41
N ILE A 17 -23.49 21.45 14.42
CA ILE A 17 -22.10 20.95 14.45
C ILE A 17 -22.09 19.42 14.59
N GLY A 18 -22.93 18.85 15.47
CA GLY A 18 -23.06 17.40 15.63
C GLY A 18 -23.60 16.71 14.38
N GLY A 19 -24.61 17.30 13.72
CA GLY A 19 -25.17 16.79 12.47
C GLY A 19 -24.18 16.84 11.31
N ALA A 20 -23.39 17.92 11.20
CA ALA A 20 -22.32 18.02 10.21
C ALA A 20 -21.19 16.99 10.46
N TYR A 21 -20.81 16.77 11.73
CA TYR A 21 -19.79 15.78 12.07
C TYR A 21 -20.22 14.35 11.71
N PHE A 22 -21.49 14.01 11.93
CA PHE A 22 -22.03 12.68 11.60
C PHE A 22 -22.13 12.44 10.09
N LEU A 23 -22.40 13.49 9.30
CA LEU A 23 -22.40 13.40 7.82
C LEU A 23 -20.99 13.23 7.24
N VAL A 24 -19.97 13.83 7.85
CA VAL A 24 -18.56 13.68 7.42
C VAL A 24 -17.97 12.35 7.86
N ALA A 25 -18.39 11.81 9.01
CA ALA A 25 -17.91 10.52 9.51
C ALA A 25 -18.49 9.29 8.76
N GLY A 26 -19.49 9.49 7.89
CA GLY A 26 -20.23 8.45 7.19
C GLY A 26 -19.71 8.13 5.77
N GLU A 27 -18.43 8.29 5.48
CA GLU A 27 -17.85 7.84 4.21
C GLU A 27 -17.76 6.30 4.16
N ASN A 28 -18.81 5.66 3.64
CA ASN A 28 -18.75 4.26 3.22
C ASN A 28 -17.73 4.15 2.07
N LYS A 29 -16.52 3.66 2.35
CA LYS A 29 -15.55 3.34 1.29
C LYS A 29 -16.19 2.34 0.32
N PRO A 30 -16.22 2.61 -0.99
CA PRO A 30 -16.70 1.64 -1.96
C PRO A 30 -15.82 0.39 -1.89
N GLU A 31 -16.46 -0.77 -1.70
CA GLU A 31 -15.79 -2.06 -1.66
C GLU A 31 -15.27 -2.41 -3.06
N VAL A 32 -13.94 -2.48 -3.21
CA VAL A 32 -13.32 -2.78 -4.51
C VAL A 32 -13.34 -4.29 -4.73
N LYS A 33 -14.03 -4.73 -5.79
CA LYS A 33 -14.14 -6.15 -6.14
C LYS A 33 -12.88 -6.65 -6.88
N ILE A 34 -12.22 -7.67 -6.33
CA ILE A 34 -11.14 -8.39 -7.01
C ILE A 34 -11.72 -9.28 -8.11
N ILE A 35 -11.21 -9.14 -9.33
CA ILE A 35 -11.60 -9.90 -10.52
C ILE A 35 -10.69 -11.12 -10.61
N ALA A 36 -11.28 -12.32 -10.53
CA ALA A 36 -10.56 -13.58 -10.70
C ALA A 36 -10.46 -13.97 -12.18
N TYR A 37 -9.32 -14.59 -12.53
CA TYR A 37 -9.04 -15.15 -13.85
C TYR A 37 -8.60 -16.62 -13.70
N SER A 38 -8.73 -17.41 -14.76
CA SER A 38 -8.14 -18.73 -14.88
C SER A 38 -6.83 -18.68 -15.66
N ALA A 39 -5.91 -19.59 -15.37
CA ALA A 39 -4.67 -19.74 -16.13
C ALA A 39 -4.92 -20.02 -17.63
N SER A 40 -6.05 -20.65 -17.97
CA SER A 40 -6.46 -20.94 -19.35
C SER A 40 -7.05 -19.74 -20.11
N ASP A 41 -7.37 -18.64 -19.43
CA ASP A 41 -8.04 -17.51 -20.07
C ASP A 41 -7.13 -16.84 -21.10
N LYS A 42 -7.69 -16.53 -22.27
CA LYS A 42 -6.95 -15.80 -23.32
C LYS A 42 -6.71 -14.34 -22.94
N GLU A 43 -7.69 -13.72 -22.28
CA GLU A 43 -7.59 -12.34 -21.84
C GLU A 43 -7.49 -12.29 -20.31
N LYS A 44 -6.31 -11.97 -19.81
CA LYS A 44 -5.98 -11.94 -18.39
C LYS A 44 -4.86 -10.93 -18.11
N PRO A 45 -4.71 -10.46 -16.87
CA PRO A 45 -3.52 -9.73 -16.48
C PRO A 45 -2.32 -10.69 -16.47
N VAL A 46 -1.14 -10.14 -16.74
CA VAL A 46 0.11 -10.88 -16.66
C VAL A 46 1.14 -9.97 -16.02
N LEU A 47 1.58 -10.32 -14.82
CA LEU A 47 2.60 -9.59 -14.08
C LEU A 47 3.99 -9.96 -14.59
N GLU A 48 4.72 -8.96 -15.05
CA GLU A 48 6.15 -9.01 -15.25
C GLU A 48 6.84 -8.14 -14.20
N VAL A 49 7.94 -8.66 -13.64
CA VAL A 49 8.76 -7.95 -12.66
C VAL A 49 10.21 -8.09 -13.09
N LYS A 50 10.93 -6.97 -13.16
CA LYS A 50 12.32 -6.95 -13.67
C LYS A 50 13.28 -7.71 -12.74
N GLU A 51 13.12 -7.49 -11.45
CA GLU A 51 13.93 -8.08 -10.38
C GLU A 51 13.09 -8.18 -9.11
N THR A 52 13.34 -9.18 -8.28
CA THR A 52 12.62 -9.39 -7.02
C THR A 52 13.52 -9.27 -5.80
N LEU A 53 14.81 -8.96 -5.99
CA LEU A 53 15.80 -8.83 -4.92
C LEU A 53 16.73 -7.66 -5.25
N ILE A 54 16.85 -6.71 -4.32
CA ILE A 54 17.82 -5.60 -4.40
C ILE A 54 18.68 -5.58 -3.13
N ASP A 55 20.00 -5.54 -3.29
CA ASP A 55 20.93 -5.26 -2.20
C ASP A 55 21.09 -3.74 -2.04
N ILE A 56 20.71 -3.21 -0.87
CA ILE A 56 20.80 -1.77 -0.55
C ILE A 56 22.11 -1.41 0.19
N GLY A 57 23.05 -2.36 0.25
CA GLY A 57 24.41 -2.21 0.74
C GLY A 57 24.50 -2.21 2.27
N LYS A 58 25.37 -1.35 2.80
CA LYS A 58 25.55 -1.17 4.24
C LYS A 58 24.74 0.02 4.74
N MET A 59 24.21 -0.04 5.95
CA MET A 59 23.51 1.09 6.57
C MET A 59 23.70 1.11 8.08
N LYS A 60 23.54 2.28 8.69
CA LYS A 60 23.50 2.41 10.15
C LYS A 60 22.09 2.07 10.66
N VAL A 61 21.99 1.73 11.94
CA VAL A 61 20.67 1.57 12.60
C VAL A 61 19.83 2.85 12.56
N SER A 62 20.46 4.02 12.52
CA SER A 62 19.77 5.31 12.41
C SER A 62 19.28 5.63 11.00
N ASP A 63 19.72 4.89 9.98
CA ASP A 63 19.42 5.20 8.59
C ASP A 63 18.02 4.70 8.20
N GLU A 64 17.51 5.30 7.13
CA GLU A 64 16.39 4.78 6.35
C GLU A 64 16.87 4.61 4.92
N LYS A 65 16.58 3.44 4.32
CA LYS A 65 16.93 3.16 2.93
C LYS A 65 15.76 2.53 2.20
N GLU A 66 15.74 2.73 0.89
CA GLU A 66 14.70 2.22 0.02
C GLU A 66 15.27 1.49 -1.20
N ALA A 67 14.50 0.52 -1.70
CA ALA A 67 14.71 -0.13 -2.99
C ALA A 67 13.45 0.07 -3.84
N ILE A 68 13.64 0.29 -5.15
CA ILE A 68 12.54 0.51 -6.09
C ILE A 68 12.51 -0.63 -7.09
N PHE A 69 11.40 -1.36 -7.10
CA PHE A 69 11.12 -2.44 -8.03
C PHE A 69 10.18 -1.96 -9.13
N THR A 70 10.50 -2.26 -10.38
CA THR A 70 9.59 -2.01 -11.50
C THR A 70 8.76 -3.25 -11.77
N ILE A 71 7.45 -3.07 -11.78
CA ILE A 71 6.47 -4.07 -12.21
C ILE A 71 5.73 -3.57 -13.44
N LYS A 72 5.33 -4.50 -14.30
CA LYS A 72 4.64 -4.22 -15.55
C LYS A 72 3.48 -5.18 -15.73
N ASN A 73 2.37 -4.66 -16.22
CA ASN A 73 1.30 -5.50 -16.72
C ASN A 73 1.52 -5.74 -18.22
N ILE A 74 1.95 -6.94 -18.60
CA ILE A 74 2.11 -7.34 -20.02
C ILE A 74 0.89 -8.11 -20.55
N GLY A 75 -0.17 -8.21 -19.73
CA GLY A 75 -1.43 -8.84 -20.11
C GLY A 75 -2.37 -7.89 -20.86
N THR A 76 -3.60 -8.36 -21.08
CA THR A 76 -4.64 -7.61 -21.82
C THR A 76 -5.76 -7.10 -20.93
N LYS A 77 -5.74 -7.45 -19.64
CA LYS A 77 -6.69 -6.97 -18.62
C LYS A 77 -5.96 -6.23 -17.49
N PRO A 78 -6.65 -5.35 -16.75
CA PRO A 78 -6.04 -4.65 -15.61
C PRO A 78 -5.49 -5.63 -14.56
N LEU A 79 -4.26 -5.37 -14.11
CA LEU A 79 -3.61 -6.09 -13.03
C LEU A 79 -3.95 -5.42 -11.72
N GLN A 80 -4.69 -6.11 -10.86
CA GLN A 80 -5.06 -5.66 -9.53
C GLN A 80 -3.95 -6.02 -8.55
N LEU A 81 -3.52 -5.04 -7.77
CA LEU A 81 -2.63 -5.24 -6.64
C LEU A 81 -3.39 -4.98 -5.34
N TYR A 82 -3.26 -5.90 -4.39
CA TYR A 82 -3.98 -5.85 -3.12
C TYR A 82 -3.20 -6.59 -2.02
N ASN A 83 -3.62 -6.45 -0.76
CA ASN A 83 -2.98 -7.11 0.38
C ASN A 83 -1.44 -6.92 0.47
N MET A 84 -0.95 -5.69 0.28
CA MET A 84 0.45 -5.36 0.52
C MET A 84 0.76 -5.41 2.02
N THR A 85 1.72 -6.23 2.41
CA THR A 85 2.19 -6.39 3.79
C THR A 85 3.67 -6.77 3.81
N SER A 86 4.36 -6.54 4.93
CA SER A 86 5.80 -6.77 5.06
C SER A 86 6.13 -7.84 6.09
N SER A 87 7.35 -8.38 6.02
CA SER A 87 7.82 -9.41 6.95
C SER A 87 8.25 -8.89 8.33
N CYS A 88 8.38 -7.57 8.52
CA CYS A 88 8.63 -6.96 9.84
C CYS A 88 7.98 -5.58 9.98
N ASN A 89 7.76 -5.16 11.23
CA ASN A 89 7.33 -3.81 11.59
C ASN A 89 8.30 -2.69 11.19
N CYS A 90 9.52 -3.06 10.82
CA CYS A 90 10.57 -2.18 10.35
C CYS A 90 10.64 -2.03 8.81
N THR A 91 9.78 -2.72 8.07
CA THR A 91 9.76 -2.71 6.59
C THR A 91 8.41 -2.24 6.08
N PHE A 92 8.43 -1.38 5.07
CA PHE A 92 7.23 -0.77 4.51
C PHE A 92 7.23 -0.85 2.99
N GLY A 93 6.04 -0.88 2.41
CA GLY A 93 5.80 -0.84 0.97
C GLY A 93 5.00 0.40 0.57
N GLN A 94 5.31 0.96 -0.59
CA GLN A 94 4.49 1.95 -1.28
C GLN A 94 4.34 1.61 -2.76
N LEU A 95 3.15 1.83 -3.30
CA LEU A 95 2.90 1.78 -4.74
C LEU A 95 2.98 3.19 -5.34
N ILE A 96 3.70 3.31 -6.45
CA ILE A 96 3.77 4.52 -7.27
C ILE A 96 3.25 4.18 -8.66
N TYR A 97 2.11 4.76 -9.03
CA TYR A 97 1.47 4.56 -10.32
C TYR A 97 0.73 5.82 -10.74
N ASN A 98 0.73 6.16 -12.04
CA ASN A 98 0.09 7.35 -12.58
C ASN A 98 0.42 8.67 -11.83
N LYS A 99 1.70 8.83 -11.43
CA LYS A 99 2.21 9.97 -10.63
C LYS A 99 1.57 10.11 -9.24
N LYS A 100 0.81 9.12 -8.77
CA LYS A 100 0.29 9.02 -7.41
C LYS A 100 1.15 8.05 -6.62
N THR A 101 1.37 8.39 -5.35
CA THR A 101 2.07 7.52 -4.39
C THR A 101 1.09 7.15 -3.31
N SER A 102 0.98 5.85 -3.01
CA SER A 102 0.13 5.36 -1.92
C SER A 102 0.71 5.77 -0.56
N LYS A 103 -0.10 5.63 0.50
CA LYS A 103 0.45 5.57 1.86
C LYS A 103 1.40 4.37 2.00
N GLU A 104 2.17 4.38 3.08
CA GLU A 104 2.99 3.22 3.46
C GLU A 104 2.13 2.12 4.07
N PHE A 105 2.46 0.89 3.68
CA PHE A 105 1.88 -0.33 4.23
C PHE A 105 2.98 -1.17 4.85
N GLY A 106 2.68 -1.83 5.97
CA GLY A 106 3.64 -2.67 6.69
C GLY A 106 2.93 -3.84 7.34
N MET A 107 3.63 -4.56 8.21
CA MET A 107 3.14 -5.80 8.84
C MET A 107 1.77 -5.64 9.53
N HIS A 108 1.54 -4.52 10.24
CA HIS A 108 0.28 -4.24 10.95
C HIS A 108 -0.68 -3.30 10.21
N LEU A 109 -0.24 -2.74 9.08
CA LEU A 109 -1.03 -1.82 8.26
C LEU A 109 -1.00 -2.33 6.82
N ALA A 110 -1.75 -3.40 6.56
CA ALA A 110 -1.90 -3.93 5.22
C ALA A 110 -2.85 -3.07 4.38
N SER A 111 -2.72 -3.16 3.05
CA SER A 111 -3.69 -2.57 2.12
C SER A 111 -4.81 -3.56 1.82
N ASP A 112 -6.09 -3.15 1.84
CA ASP A 112 -7.16 -3.98 1.28
C ASP A 112 -7.07 -4.03 -0.25
N TYR A 113 -6.88 -2.86 -0.87
CA TYR A 113 -6.70 -2.68 -2.31
C TYR A 113 -5.74 -1.51 -2.56
N LEU A 114 -4.96 -1.58 -3.65
CA LEU A 114 -3.98 -0.57 -4.01
C LEU A 114 -4.39 0.20 -5.28
N ASP A 115 -4.38 -0.47 -6.44
CA ASP A 115 -4.65 0.13 -7.74
C ASP A 115 -4.82 -0.94 -8.85
N ASP A 116 -5.33 -0.48 -9.99
CA ASP A 116 -5.47 -1.22 -11.25
C ASP A 116 -4.37 -0.78 -12.23
N ILE A 117 -3.35 -1.62 -12.40
CA ILE A 117 -2.29 -1.35 -13.36
C ILE A 117 -2.79 -1.71 -14.76
N ALA A 118 -2.94 -0.70 -15.61
CA ALA A 118 -3.51 -0.85 -16.94
C ALA A 118 -2.63 -1.77 -17.83
N PRO A 119 -3.21 -2.43 -18.84
CA PRO A 119 -2.44 -3.20 -19.80
C PRO A 119 -1.28 -2.41 -20.42
N ASN A 120 -0.12 -3.04 -20.52
CA ASN A 120 1.12 -2.50 -21.08
C ASN A 120 1.71 -1.27 -20.35
N THR A 121 1.27 -0.98 -19.12
CA THR A 121 1.85 0.09 -18.30
C THR A 121 2.72 -0.46 -17.17
N GLU A 122 3.57 0.42 -16.64
CA GLU A 122 4.48 0.12 -15.55
C GLU A 122 4.07 0.85 -14.27
N ALA A 123 4.32 0.21 -13.14
CA ALA A 123 4.25 0.80 -11.81
C ALA A 123 5.55 0.53 -11.06
N LYS A 124 5.82 1.34 -10.05
CA LYS A 124 6.97 1.17 -9.17
C LYS A 124 6.50 0.79 -7.78
N VAL A 125 7.13 -0.22 -7.20
CA VAL A 125 6.93 -0.59 -5.80
C VAL A 125 8.19 -0.22 -5.03
N LYS A 126 8.04 0.66 -4.05
CA LYS A 126 9.12 1.06 -3.16
C LYS A 126 9.06 0.20 -1.90
N VAL A 127 10.17 -0.45 -1.56
CA VAL A 127 10.36 -1.16 -0.28
C VAL A 127 11.30 -0.32 0.58
N ILE A 128 10.85 0.06 1.77
CA ILE A 128 11.55 0.94 2.70
C ILE A 128 11.93 0.16 3.94
N TYR A 129 13.17 0.30 4.42
CA TYR A 129 13.64 -0.32 5.66
C TYR A 129 14.14 0.71 6.67
N ARG A 130 13.60 0.60 7.89
CA ARG A 130 13.87 1.46 9.04
C ARG A 130 14.32 0.62 10.24
N PRO A 131 15.62 0.27 10.33
CA PRO A 131 16.15 -0.48 11.47
C PRO A 131 15.92 0.22 12.82
N SER A 132 15.79 1.55 12.87
CA SER A 132 15.52 2.28 14.11
C SER A 132 14.23 1.87 14.83
N ILE A 133 13.23 1.35 14.10
CA ILE A 133 11.96 0.85 14.68
C ILE A 133 12.17 -0.48 15.41
N MET A 134 12.99 -1.35 14.84
CA MET A 134 13.34 -2.65 15.43
C MET A 134 14.80 -2.97 15.08
N PRO A 135 15.75 -2.54 15.93
CA PRO A 135 17.16 -2.67 15.63
C PRO A 135 17.58 -4.14 15.46
N VAL A 136 18.18 -4.44 14.33
CA VAL A 136 18.84 -5.71 14.03
C VAL A 136 20.16 -5.37 13.36
N TYR A 137 21.26 -5.87 13.91
CA TYR A 137 22.62 -5.65 13.40
C TYR A 137 23.09 -6.87 12.60
N GLY A 138 24.07 -6.65 11.71
CA GLY A 138 24.61 -7.67 10.82
C GLY A 138 23.82 -7.80 9.51
N PRO A 139 23.97 -8.92 8.79
CA PRO A 139 23.22 -9.20 7.58
C PRO A 139 21.72 -9.31 7.85
N VAL A 140 20.91 -8.57 7.09
CA VAL A 140 19.46 -8.54 7.22
C VAL A 140 18.82 -8.69 5.85
N GLU A 141 17.80 -9.53 5.78
CA GLU A 141 16.92 -9.68 4.63
C GLU A 141 15.48 -9.33 5.04
N ARG A 142 14.78 -8.56 4.22
CA ARG A 142 13.37 -8.18 4.45
C ARG A 142 12.55 -8.36 3.20
N GLU A 143 11.28 -8.63 3.38
CA GLU A 143 10.36 -8.98 2.30
C GLU A 143 9.10 -8.12 2.36
N LEU A 144 8.60 -7.78 1.17
CA LEU A 144 7.28 -7.21 0.94
C LEU A 144 6.48 -8.21 0.12
N TYR A 145 5.29 -8.55 0.59
CA TYR A 145 4.35 -9.43 -0.08
C TYR A 145 3.20 -8.61 -0.65
N ILE A 146 2.81 -8.90 -1.90
CA ILE A 146 1.69 -8.26 -2.57
C ILE A 146 0.88 -9.35 -3.27
N SER A 147 -0.43 -9.37 -3.08
CA SER A 147 -1.32 -10.26 -3.83
C SER A 147 -1.69 -9.64 -5.16
N THR A 148 -1.86 -10.49 -6.18
CA THR A 148 -2.27 -10.06 -7.52
C THR A 148 -3.35 -10.96 -8.10
N ASN A 149 -4.10 -10.41 -9.04
CA ASN A 149 -5.09 -11.18 -9.80
C ASN A 149 -4.52 -11.86 -11.07
N ASP A 150 -3.18 -11.90 -11.26
CA ASP A 150 -2.57 -12.77 -12.27
C ASP A 150 -2.74 -14.23 -11.83
N PRO A 151 -3.46 -15.07 -12.60
CA PRO A 151 -3.74 -16.45 -12.22
C PRO A 151 -2.49 -17.34 -12.16
N ASN A 152 -1.38 -16.92 -12.79
CA ASN A 152 -0.10 -17.64 -12.75
C ASN A 152 0.87 -17.06 -11.70
N LYS A 153 0.59 -15.86 -11.18
CA LYS A 153 1.43 -15.14 -10.20
C LYS A 153 0.59 -14.43 -9.15
N THR A 154 -0.18 -15.20 -8.40
CA THR A 154 -1.11 -14.68 -7.39
C THR A 154 -0.44 -13.97 -6.22
N LYS A 155 0.86 -14.19 -6.01
CA LYS A 155 1.68 -13.54 -4.98
C LYS A 155 3.00 -13.04 -5.59
N LEU A 156 3.26 -11.76 -5.40
CA LEU A 156 4.55 -11.12 -5.66
C LEU A 156 5.30 -10.97 -4.33
N VAL A 157 6.58 -11.35 -4.33
CA VAL A 157 7.50 -11.17 -3.20
C VAL A 157 8.67 -10.31 -3.67
N LEU A 158 8.89 -9.19 -2.99
CA LEU A 158 10.01 -8.28 -3.24
C LEU A 158 10.92 -8.27 -2.02
N GLN A 159 12.20 -8.53 -2.23
CA GLN A 159 13.19 -8.73 -1.19
C GLN A 159 14.23 -7.63 -1.22
N ILE A 160 14.61 -7.13 -0.05
CA ILE A 160 15.80 -6.30 0.12
C ILE A 160 16.82 -7.01 0.99
N LYS A 161 18.10 -6.81 0.68
CA LYS A 161 19.23 -7.29 1.48
C LYS A 161 20.11 -6.13 1.89
N THR A 162 20.63 -6.17 3.11
CA THR A 162 21.49 -5.11 3.66
C THR A 162 22.39 -5.65 4.76
N VAL A 163 23.43 -4.90 5.12
CA VAL A 163 24.20 -5.13 6.34
C VAL A 163 24.06 -3.90 7.24
N VAL A 164 23.46 -4.10 8.42
CA VAL A 164 23.28 -3.05 9.41
C VAL A 164 24.47 -3.03 10.37
N GLN A 165 25.12 -1.89 10.56
CA GLN A 165 26.33 -1.73 11.38
C GLN A 165 26.30 -0.48 12.25
#